data_AF-A0A101W221-F1
#
_entry.id   AF-A0A101W221-F1
#
_cell.length_a   1.000
_cell.length_b   1.000
_cell.length_c   1.000
_cell.angle_alpha   90.00
_cell.angle_beta   90.00
_cell.angle_gamma   90.00
#
_symmetry.space_group_name_H-M   'P 1'
#
loop_
_entity.id
_entity.type
_entity.pdbx_description
1 polymer ?
#
loop_
_entity_poly.entity_id
_entity_poly.type
_entity_poly.pdbx_seq_one_letter_code
_entity_poly.pdbx_strand_id
1 'polypeptide(L)' 'MLAANDIKISMDGNGAWRDNVFVERLWRSVKYEEVYLHAYDSVSEARGGIGRYLDLYNRRRPHSSLDDKT' A
#
# COMPACT_ATOMS: atom_id res chain seq x y z
N MET A 1 17.64 -13.03 -8.21
CA MET A 1 17.05 -12.63 -6.92
C MET A 1 15.59 -13.07 -6.78
N LEU A 2 14.72 -12.94 -7.79
CA LEU A 2 13.32 -13.42 -7.72
C LEU A 2 13.16 -14.92 -8.05
N ALA A 3 13.78 -15.40 -9.13
CA ALA A 3 13.74 -16.83 -9.50
C ALA A 3 14.41 -17.74 -8.45
N ALA A 4 15.36 -17.21 -7.68
CA ALA A 4 16.00 -17.93 -6.56
C ALA A 4 15.05 -18.14 -5.36
N ASN A 5 13.95 -17.39 -5.30
CA ASN A 5 12.89 -17.53 -4.30
C ASN A 5 11.62 -18.17 -4.90
N ASP A 6 11.71 -18.76 -6.09
CA ASP A 6 10.59 -19.33 -6.84
C ASP A 6 9.42 -18.35 -7.08
N ILE A 7 9.72 -17.05 -7.13
CA ILE A 7 8.72 -16.02 -7.37
C ILE A 7 8.56 -15.84 -8.89
N LYS A 8 7.40 -16.25 -9.40
CA LYS A 8 7.03 -16.02 -10.81
C LYS A 8 6.73 -14.55 -11.04
N ILE A 9 7.45 -13.93 -11.98
CA ILE A 9 7.17 -12.56 -12.42
C ILE A 9 5.93 -12.62 -13.32
N SER A 10 4.81 -12.07 -12.85
CA SER A 10 3.66 -11.74 -13.70
C SER A 10 3.75 -10.25 -14.04
N MET A 11 4.09 -9.93 -15.29
CA MET A 11 3.78 -8.60 -15.80
C MET A 11 2.28 -8.51 -16.07
N ASP A 12 1.68 -7.40 -15.68
CA ASP A 12 0.37 -7.00 -16.13
C ASP A 12 0.38 -6.82 -17.65
N GLY A 13 -0.73 -7.15 -18.30
CA GLY A 13 -0.90 -6.83 -19.71
C GLY A 13 -0.92 -5.32 -19.90
N ASN A 14 -0.37 -4.82 -21.00
CA ASN A 14 -0.44 -3.39 -21.30
C ASN A 14 -1.92 -2.95 -21.38
N GLY A 15 -2.36 -2.08 -20.47
CA GLY A 15 -3.77 -1.66 -20.33
C GLY A 15 -4.65 -2.52 -19.41
N ALA A 16 -4.08 -3.46 -18.64
CA ALA A 16 -4.81 -4.31 -17.70
C ALA A 16 -5.13 -3.61 -16.37
N TRP A 17 -6.07 -2.66 -16.40
CA TRP A 17 -6.48 -1.86 -15.23
C TRP A 17 -6.92 -2.67 -14.01
N ARG A 18 -7.42 -3.90 -14.22
CA ARG A 18 -7.89 -4.78 -13.13
C ARG A 18 -6.76 -5.24 -12.22
N ASP A 19 -5.57 -5.44 -12.77
CA ASP A 19 -4.42 -5.89 -11.99
C ASP A 19 -3.87 -4.75 -11.13
N ASN A 20 -4.00 -3.50 -11.61
CA ASN A 20 -3.54 -2.30 -10.90
C ASN A 20 -4.57 -1.73 -9.91
N VAL A 21 -5.86 -2.08 -10.01
CA VAL A 21 -6.94 -1.44 -9.23
C VAL A 21 -6.72 -1.51 -7.72
N PHE A 22 -6.10 -2.59 -7.23
CA PHE A 22 -5.80 -2.77 -5.80
C PHE A 22 -4.70 -1.80 -5.35
N VAL A 23 -3.63 -1.68 -6.14
CA VAL A 23 -2.51 -0.78 -5.87
C VAL A 23 -2.99 0.67 -5.96
N GLU A 24 -3.82 1.02 -6.93
CA GLU A 24 -4.40 2.37 -7.05
C GLU A 24 -5.28 2.73 -5.86
N ARG A 25 -6.11 1.80 -5.38
CA ARG A 25 -6.93 2.01 -4.18
C ARG A 25 -6.08 2.20 -2.93
N LEU A 26 -5.03 1.40 -2.76
CA LEU A 26 -4.07 1.56 -1.67
C LEU A 26 -3.45 2.96 -1.71
N TRP A 27 -2.94 3.37 -2.87
CA TRP A 27 -2.32 4.69 -3.02
C TRP A 27 -3.30 5.84 -2.81
N ARG A 28 -4.57 5.67 -3.14
CA ARG A 28 -5.61 6.65 -2.79
C ARG A 28 -5.72 6.79 -1.28
N SER A 29 -5.84 5.69 -0.53
CA SER A 29 -5.88 5.76 0.94
C SER A 29 -4.63 6.40 1.53
N VAL A 30 -3.43 5.97 1.13
CA VAL A 30 -2.16 6.55 1.62
C VAL A 30 -2.09 8.06 1.38
N LYS A 31 -2.52 8.53 0.20
CA LYS A 31 -2.48 9.96 -0.11
C LYS A 31 -3.46 10.77 0.75
N TYR A 32 -4.71 10.34 0.82
CA TYR A 32 -5.75 11.11 1.50
C TYR A 32 -5.69 11.03 3.02
N GLU A 33 -5.26 9.90 3.57
CA GLU A 33 -5.29 9.63 5.00
C GLU A 33 -3.98 9.95 5.71
N GLU A 34 -2.87 10.09 4.98
CA GLU A 34 -1.54 10.39 5.54
C GLU A 34 -0.88 11.56 4.78
N VAL A 35 -0.51 11.38 3.51
CA VAL A 35 0.38 12.33 2.83
C VAL A 35 -0.22 13.74 2.70
N TYR A 36 -1.52 13.88 2.45
CA TYR A 36 -2.16 15.20 2.32
C TYR A 36 -2.46 15.87 3.65
N LEU A 37 -2.42 15.13 4.76
CA LEU A 37 -2.67 15.67 6.11
C LEU A 37 -1.36 16.09 6.79
N HIS A 38 -0.22 15.65 6.28
CA HIS A 38 1.09 15.86 6.88
C HIS A 38 1.98 16.73 6.01
N ALA A 39 2.54 17.78 6.62
CA ALA A 39 3.65 18.52 6.05
C ALA A 39 4.95 17.90 6.59
N TYR A 40 5.64 17.12 5.76
CA TYR A 40 6.94 16.56 6.13
C TYR A 40 8.05 17.55 5.79
N ASP A 41 8.95 17.78 6.75
CA ASP A 41 10.10 18.66 6.58
C ASP A 41 11.27 17.96 5.85
N SER A 42 11.26 16.62 5.81
CA SER A 42 12.28 15.84 5.12
C SER A 42 11.77 14.49 4.59
N VAL A 43 12.52 13.92 3.64
CA VAL A 43 12.25 12.58 3.11
C VAL A 43 12.35 11.50 4.20
N SER A 44 13.26 11.66 5.16
CA SER A 44 13.40 10.72 6.28
C SER A 44 12.17 10.72 7.17
N GLU A 45 11.61 11.90 7.43
CA GLU A 45 10.36 12.05 8.18
C GLU A 45 9.18 11.44 7.42
N ALA A 46 9.05 11.75 6.13
CA ALA A 46 8.02 11.17 5.26
C ALA A 46 8.08 9.64 5.25
N ARG A 47 9.29 9.05 5.14
CA ARG A 47 9.48 7.60 5.19
C ARG A 47 9.02 7.00 6.52
N GLY A 48 9.30 7.69 7.63
CA GLY A 48 8.85 7.27 8.96
C GLY A 48 7.33 7.39 9.13
N GLY A 49 6.72 8.48 8.67
CA GLY A 49 5.28 8.72 8.70
C GLY A 49 4.51 7.68 7.89
N ILE A 50 4.85 7.56 6.61
CA ILE A 50 4.26 6.58 5.70
C ILE A 50 4.44 5.14 6.24
N GLY A 51 5.61 4.81 6.80
CA GLY A 51 5.84 3.50 7.41
C GLY A 51 4.88 3.21 8.56
N ARG A 52 4.69 4.16 9.49
CA ARG A 52 3.71 4.01 10.58
C ARG A 52 2.28 3.91 10.08
N TYR A 53 1.91 4.69 9.06
CA TYR A 53 0.61 4.60 8.44
C TYR A 53 0.37 3.22 7.82
N LEU A 54 1.35 2.66 7.11
CA LEU A 54 1.23 1.32 6.52
C LEU A 54 1.11 0.23 7.59
N ASP A 55 1.86 0.33 8.69
CA ASP A 55 1.70 -0.58 9.83
C ASP A 55 0.29 -0.51 10.43
N LEU A 56 -0.26 0.71 10.58
CA LEU A 56 -1.62 0.93 11.03
C LEU A 56 -2.65 0.37 10.04
N TYR A 57 -2.48 0.65 8.75
CA TYR A 57 -3.35 0.21 7.67
C TYR A 57 -3.45 -1.32 7.64
N ASN A 58 -2.31 -2.02 7.76
CA ASN A 58 -2.26 -3.48 7.75
C ASN A 58 -2.78 -4.14 9.03
N ARG A 59 -2.77 -3.44 10.18
CA ARG A 59 -3.14 -4.00 11.49
C ARG A 59 -4.50 -3.58 12.01
N ARG A 60 -5.06 -2.47 11.55
CA ARG A 60 -6.27 -1.88 12.14
C ARG A 60 -7.41 -1.67 11.16
N ARG A 61 -7.21 -1.77 9.85
CA ARG A 61 -8.38 -1.79 8.96
C ARG A 61 -9.10 -3.11 9.15
N PRO A 62 -10.38 -3.10 9.57
CA PRO A 62 -11.19 -4.29 9.51
C PRO A 62 -11.25 -4.68 8.03
N HIS A 63 -10.62 -5.79 7.69
CA HIS A 63 -10.78 -6.34 6.36
C HIS A 63 -12.18 -6.95 6.35
N SER A 64 -13.09 -6.37 5.58
CA SER A 64 -14.47 -6.88 5.46
C SER A 64 -14.53 -8.33 4.96
N SER A 65 -13.45 -8.83 4.35
CA SER A 65 -13.26 -10.24 4.02
C SER A 65 -12.87 -11.14 5.20
N LEU A 66 -12.61 -10.57 6.38
CA LEU A 66 -12.21 -11.25 7.63
C LEU A 66 -13.21 -10.98 8.78
N ASP A 67 -14.48 -10.68 8.49
CA ASP A 67 -15.50 -10.32 9.50
C ASP A 67 -15.06 -9.18 10.43
N ASP A 68 -14.43 -8.14 9.88
CA ASP A 68 -13.90 -7.00 10.64
C ASP A 68 -12.84 -7.38 11.70
N LYS A 69 -12.22 -8.56 11.59
CA LYS A 69 -11.14 -8.99 12.49
C LYS A 69 -9.77 -8.60 11.94
N THR A 70 -8.90 -8.21 12.88
CA THR A 70 -7.48 -7.88 12.69
C THR A 70 -6.61 -8.93 13.32
#